data_AF-A0A0N5CS11-F1
#
_entry.id   AF-A0A0N5CS11-F1
#
_cell.length_a   1.000
_cell.length_b   1.000
_cell.length_c   1.000
_cell.angle_alpha   90.00
_cell.angle_beta   90.00
_cell.angle_gamma   90.00
#
_symmetry.space_group_name_H-M   'P 1'
#
loop_
_entity.id
_entity.type
_entity.pdbx_description
1 polymer ?
#
loop_
_entity_poly.entity_id
_entity_poly.type
_entity_poly.pdbx_seq_one_letter_code
_entity_poly.pdbx_strand_id
1 'polypeptide(L)'
;MVAMGSRAAECGSNTIIPEVDLIMRKFEMSLEDLYKLSISFYRERKRNGDLLASYENRLLFMAYSKQIRYGPYDANADDWGWFDLVGSDRT
;
A
#
# COMPACT_ATOMS: atom_id res chain seq x y z
N MET A 1 47.56 -9.19 -34.02
CA MET A 1 47.15 -8.30 -35.11
C MET A 1 45.62 -8.35 -35.24
N VAL A 2 44.94 -7.21 -35.04
CA VAL A 2 43.71 -6.70 -35.74
C VAL A 2 42.45 -7.62 -35.73
N ALA A 3 41.22 -7.24 -35.40
CA ALA A 3 40.57 -6.02 -34.91
C ALA A 3 39.12 -6.35 -34.45
N MET A 4 38.59 -5.48 -33.60
CA MET A 4 37.22 -4.91 -33.58
C MET A 4 36.00 -5.84 -33.63
N GLY A 5 35.27 -5.81 -32.52
CA GLY A 5 33.85 -6.16 -32.45
C GLY A 5 33.20 -5.54 -31.22
N SER A 6 33.32 -4.21 -31.07
CA SER A 6 32.60 -3.45 -30.04
C SER A 6 31.10 -3.60 -30.26
N ARG A 7 30.41 -4.35 -29.39
CA ARG A 7 29.00 -4.13 -29.12
C ARG A 7 28.93 -3.39 -27.80
N ALA A 8 28.82 -2.07 -27.90
CA ALA A 8 28.33 -1.27 -26.79
C ALA A 8 26.97 -1.86 -26.41
N ALA A 9 26.91 -2.54 -25.27
CA ALA A 9 25.63 -2.90 -24.67
C ALA A 9 24.96 -1.58 -24.29
N GLU A 10 23.80 -1.38 -24.90
CA GLU A 10 23.05 -0.15 -24.99
C GLU A 10 22.82 0.49 -23.61
N CYS A 11 22.87 1.83 -23.62
CA CYS A 11 22.51 2.73 -22.55
C CYS A 11 21.24 2.24 -21.86
N GLY A 12 21.37 1.81 -20.59
CA GLY A 12 20.23 1.45 -19.76
C GLY A 12 19.27 2.64 -19.69
N SER A 13 18.16 2.55 -20.43
CA SER A 13 17.07 3.49 -20.33
C SER A 13 16.57 3.40 -18.90
N ASN A 14 16.80 4.45 -18.11
CA ASN A 14 16.28 4.58 -16.76
C ASN A 14 14.75 4.77 -16.89
N THR A 15 14.03 3.67 -17.16
CA THR A 15 12.58 3.70 -17.31
C THR A 15 12.00 4.04 -15.96
N ILE A 16 11.44 5.24 -15.85
CA ILE A 16 10.62 5.65 -14.71
C ILE A 16 9.36 4.79 -14.77
N ILE A 17 9.39 3.65 -14.11
CA ILE A 17 8.21 2.81 -13.91
C ILE A 17 7.45 3.42 -12.72
N PRO A 18 6.18 3.81 -12.89
CA PRO A 18 5.42 4.34 -11.77
C PRO A 18 5.23 3.25 -10.70
N GLU A 19 5.21 3.65 -9.44
CA GLU A 19 5.19 2.71 -8.29
C GLU A 19 4.03 1.72 -8.37
N VAL A 20 2.88 2.16 -8.87
CA VAL A 20 1.71 1.29 -9.08
C VAL A 20 2.00 0.11 -10.01
N ASP A 21 2.76 0.33 -11.09
CA ASP A 21 3.10 -0.73 -12.04
C ASP A 21 4.08 -1.72 -11.44
N LEU A 22 5.00 -1.25 -10.58
CA LEU A 22 5.91 -2.14 -9.85
C LEU A 22 5.14 -3.03 -8.86
N ILE A 23 4.17 -2.46 -8.15
CA ILE A 23 3.32 -3.19 -7.21
C ILE A 23 2.47 -4.23 -7.96
N MET A 24 1.78 -3.81 -9.02
CA MET A 24 0.91 -4.71 -9.80
C MET A 24 1.71 -5.85 -10.46
N ARG A 25 2.94 -5.59 -10.92
CA ARG A 25 3.83 -6.64 -11.44
C ARG A 25 4.30 -7.60 -10.36
N LYS A 26 4.61 -7.11 -9.16
CA LYS A 26 5.11 -7.94 -8.05
C LYS A 26 4.06 -8.92 -7.53
N PHE A 27 2.81 -8.48 -7.46
CA PHE A 27 1.71 -9.27 -6.87
C PHE A 27 0.79 -9.90 -7.93
N GLU A 28 1.03 -9.62 -9.21
CA GLU A 28 0.25 -10.14 -10.35
C GLU A 28 -1.26 -9.88 -10.20
N MET A 29 -1.62 -8.76 -9.58
CA MET A 29 -3.01 -8.39 -9.30
C MET A 29 -3.21 -6.88 -9.41
N SER A 30 -4.47 -6.47 -9.55
CA SER A 30 -4.81 -5.06 -9.55
C SER A 30 -4.53 -4.42 -8.18
N LEU A 31 -4.27 -3.12 -8.16
CA LEU A 31 -4.09 -2.40 -6.89
C LEU A 31 -5.34 -2.49 -6.01
N GLU A 32 -6.53 -2.51 -6.62
CA GLU A 32 -7.80 -2.66 -5.92
C GLU A 32 -7.94 -4.04 -5.25
N ASP A 33 -7.59 -5.11 -5.95
CA ASP A 33 -7.66 -6.46 -5.41
C ASP A 33 -6.60 -6.67 -4.32
N LEU A 34 -5.40 -6.12 -4.52
CA LEU A 34 -4.34 -6.14 -3.51
C LEU A 34 -4.78 -5.40 -2.24
N TYR A 35 -5.47 -4.26 -2.39
CA TYR A 35 -6.04 -3.53 -1.26
C TYR A 35 -7.07 -4.38 -0.51
N LYS A 36 -8.06 -4.96 -1.22
CA LYS A 36 -9.09 -5.83 -0.61
C LYS A 36 -8.47 -7.02 0.13
N LEU A 37 -7.47 -7.66 -0.47
CA LEU A 37 -6.73 -8.78 0.14
C LEU A 37 -5.98 -8.33 1.40
N SER A 38 -5.26 -7.21 1.32
CA SER A 38 -4.46 -6.67 2.44
C SER A 38 -5.35 -6.31 3.65
N ILE A 39 -6.51 -5.71 3.41
CA ILE A 39 -7.48 -5.38 4.45
C ILE A 39 -8.03 -6.66 5.09
N SER A 40 -8.36 -7.67 4.29
CA SER A 40 -8.90 -8.94 4.78
C SER A 40 -7.86 -9.69 5.64
N PHE A 41 -6.62 -9.76 5.14
CA PHE A 41 -5.48 -10.34 5.87
C PHE A 41 -5.25 -9.64 7.21
N TYR A 42 -5.18 -8.31 7.23
CA TYR A 42 -4.94 -7.55 8.45
C TYR A 42 -6.08 -7.75 9.47
N ARG A 43 -7.34 -7.76 9.03
CA ARG A 43 -8.50 -7.98 9.90
C ARG A 43 -8.48 -9.35 10.55
N GLU A 44 -8.16 -10.40 9.78
CA GLU A 44 -8.06 -11.75 10.29
C GLU A 44 -6.95 -11.89 11.33
N ARG A 45 -5.76 -11.39 11.01
CA ARG A 45 -4.60 -11.47 11.91
C ARG A 45 -4.78 -10.63 13.18
N LYS A 46 -5.40 -9.44 13.07
CA LYS A 46 -5.76 -8.61 14.23
C LYS A 46 -6.76 -9.34 15.14
N ARG A 47 -7.79 -9.98 14.57
CA ARG A 47 -8.80 -10.73 15.34
C ARG A 47 -8.18 -11.90 16.10
N ASN A 48 -7.21 -12.57 15.50
CA ASN A 48 -6.52 -13.71 16.12
C ASN A 48 -5.43 -13.28 17.12
N GLY A 49 -5.10 -11.98 17.20
CA GLY A 49 -4.04 -11.46 18.06
C GLY A 49 -2.62 -11.64 17.50
N ASP A 50 -2.47 -12.20 16.31
CA ASP A 50 -1.17 -12.53 15.69
C ASP A 50 -0.44 -11.30 15.13
N LEU A 51 -1.19 -10.24 14.81
CA LEU A 51 -0.65 -9.02 14.21
C LEU A 51 -1.29 -7.78 14.81
N LEU A 52 -0.50 -7.04 15.57
CA LEU A 52 -0.84 -5.72 16.06
C LEU A 52 0.15 -4.71 15.46
N ALA A 53 -0.33 -3.97 14.46
CA ALA A 53 0.42 -2.84 13.93
C ALA A 53 0.59 -1.76 15.02
N SER A 54 1.71 -1.03 14.97
CA SER A 54 1.93 0.13 15.85
C SER A 54 0.78 1.14 15.72
N TYR A 55 0.62 1.99 16.73
CA TYR A 55 -0.39 3.05 16.70
C TYR A 55 -0.27 3.93 15.45
N GLU A 56 0.94 4.35 15.11
CA GLU A 56 1.24 5.14 13.91
C GLU A 56 0.78 4.44 12.62
N ASN A 57 1.11 3.15 12.47
CA ASN A 57 0.68 2.38 11.31
C ASN A 57 -0.84 2.22 11.24
N ARG A 58 -1.49 2.08 12.39
CA ARG A 58 -2.97 2.04 12.45
C ARG A 58 -3.59 3.37 12.01
N LEU A 59 -3.01 4.50 12.40
CA LEU A 59 -3.44 5.83 11.93
C LEU A 59 -3.28 5.98 10.41
N LEU A 60 -2.16 5.50 9.85
CA LEU A 60 -1.95 5.51 8.40
C LEU A 60 -2.99 4.67 7.68
N PHE A 61 -3.27 3.46 8.17
CA PHE A 61 -4.28 2.60 7.57
C PHE A 61 -5.68 3.22 7.65
N MET A 62 -6.01 3.90 8.75
CA MET A 62 -7.24 4.69 8.88
C MET A 62 -7.30 5.77 7.79
N ALA A 63 -6.27 6.60 7.68
CA ALA A 63 -6.19 7.68 6.71
C ALA A 63 -6.34 7.17 5.27
N TYR A 64 -5.62 6.10 4.91
CA TYR A 64 -5.75 5.49 3.57
C TYR A 64 -7.13 4.90 3.31
N SER A 65 -7.75 4.26 4.31
CA SER A 65 -9.11 3.73 4.16
C SER A 65 -10.14 4.82 3.94
N LYS A 66 -10.00 5.98 4.61
CA LYS A 66 -10.83 7.16 4.38
C LYS A 66 -10.58 7.75 3.01
N GLN A 67 -9.32 7.88 2.60
CA GLN A 67 -8.95 8.41 1.28
C GLN A 67 -9.55 7.59 0.14
N ILE A 68 -9.54 6.26 0.26
CA ILE A 68 -10.11 5.36 -0.76
C ILE A 68 -11.65 5.48 -0.80
N ARG A 69 -12.28 5.70 0.36
CA ARG A 69 -13.75 5.70 0.48
C ARG A 69 -14.39 7.04 0.13
N TYR A 70 -13.78 8.13 0.57
CA TYR A 70 -14.34 9.48 0.51
C TYR A 70 -13.57 10.40 -0.44
N GLY A 71 -12.37 10.00 -0.87
CA GLY A 71 -11.47 10.87 -1.63
C GLY A 71 -10.69 11.81 -0.68
N PRO A 72 -10.35 13.03 -1.13
CA PRO A 72 -9.66 14.02 -0.28
C PRO A 72 -10.36 14.24 1.06
N TYR A 73 -9.59 14.67 2.07
CA TYR A 73 -10.11 14.91 3.42
C TYR A 73 -11.34 15.83 3.42
N ASP A 74 -12.42 15.33 4.03
CA ASP A 74 -13.66 16.06 4.31
C ASP A 74 -13.98 15.93 5.80
N ALA A 75 -14.03 17.07 6.50
CA ALA A 75 -14.33 17.13 7.92
C ALA A 75 -15.75 16.63 8.26
N ASN A 76 -16.68 16.67 7.30
CA ASN A 76 -18.05 16.17 7.50
C ASN A 76 -18.13 14.64 7.35
N ALA A 77 -17.11 14.01 6.78
CA ALA A 77 -16.98 12.57 6.63
C ALA A 77 -16.10 11.95 7.73
N ASP A 78 -15.95 12.62 8.88
CA ASP A 78 -15.16 12.14 10.01
C ASP A 78 -15.88 11.03 10.79
N ASP A 79 -16.11 9.90 10.11
CA ASP A 79 -16.50 8.67 10.74
C ASP A 79 -15.28 7.94 11.32
N TRP A 80 -15.50 7.20 12.40
CA TRP A 80 -14.44 6.39 13.03
C TRP A 80 -14.14 5.13 12.21
N GLY A 81 -15.05 4.77 11.29
CA GLY A 81 -14.92 3.63 10.41
C GLY A 81 -14.62 2.33 11.16
N TRP A 82 -13.88 1.42 10.52
CA TRP A 82 -13.45 0.16 11.12
C TRP A 82 -12.06 0.25 11.78
N PHE A 83 -11.32 1.32 11.51
CA PHE A 83 -10.13 1.72 12.27
C PHE A 83 -10.54 2.62 13.44
N ASP A 84 -11.52 2.20 14.24
CA ASP A 84 -11.81 2.91 15.48
C ASP A 84 -10.65 2.68 16.45
N LEU A 85 -9.75 3.67 16.51
CA LEU A 85 -8.56 3.66 17.35
C LEU A 85 -8.79 4.36 18.69
N VAL A 86 -9.80 5.23 18.80
CA VAL A 86 -10.05 6.01 20.02
C VAL A 86 -10.91 5.26 21.02
N GLY A 87 -11.74 4.31 20.59
CA GLY A 87 -12.31 3.33 21.53
C GLY A 87 -11.23 2.56 22.32
N SER A 88 -10.02 2.44 21.77
CA SER A 88 -8.87 1.75 22.39
C SER A 88 -7.90 2.68 23.13
N ASP A 89 -8.04 4.00 22.99
CA ASP A 89 -7.16 5.02 23.62
C ASP A 89 -7.75 5.58 24.94
N ARG A 90 -9.05 5.32 25.19
CA ARG A 90 -9.76 5.80 26.40
C ARG A 90 -9.75 4.81 27.57
N THR A 91 -9.07 3.68 27.44
CA THR A 91 -8.85 2.66 28.50
C THR A 91 -7.37 2.46 28.71
#